data_AF-A0A9D9XYJ1-F1
#
_entry.id   AF-A0A9D9XYJ1-F1
#
_cell.length_a   1.000
_cell.length_b   1.000
_cell.length_c   1.000
_cell.angle_alpha   90.00
_cell.angle_beta   90.00
_cell.angle_gamma   90.00
#
_symmetry.space_group_name_H-M   'P 1'
#
loop_
_entity.id
_entity.type
_entity.pdbx_description
1 polymer ?
#
loop_
_entity_poly.entity_id
_entity_poly.type
_entity_poly.pdbx_seq_one_letter_code
_entity_poly.pdbx_strand_id
1 'polypeptide(L)'
;MTVKIAKRIVGYKVLEAVPEKPAVAEELERAIESMNENVSRPETLPGATYKLKTPLSEHALYVTINDIVLNPGTAHEQRRPYEIFINSKNMDHFQWVLALTRVVSAVFRKGGDCTFLVEELKAVLDPKGGYFK
;
A
#
# COMPACT_ATOMS: atom_id res chain seq x y z
N MET A 1 -5.01 27.69 46.71
CA MET A 1 -4.28 28.71 47.49
C MET A 1 -4.59 30.07 46.90
N THR A 2 -5.09 31.02 47.69
CA THR A 2 -5.45 32.37 47.25
C THR A 2 -4.26 33.31 47.38
N VAL A 3 -3.72 33.78 46.27
CA VAL A 3 -2.58 34.71 46.25
C VAL A 3 -3.13 36.14 46.39
N LYS A 4 -2.83 36.80 47.52
CA LYS A 4 -3.19 38.21 47.73
C LYS A 4 -2.06 39.11 47.21
N ILE A 5 -2.37 39.95 46.22
CA ILE A 5 -1.43 40.89 45.62
C ILE A 5 -1.48 42.21 46.40
N ALA A 6 -0.39 42.57 47.08
CA ALA A 6 -0.32 43.74 47.97
C ALA A 6 0.11 45.05 47.27
N LYS A 7 0.52 45.00 45.99
CA LYS A 7 0.98 46.17 45.23
C LYS A 7 0.05 46.48 44.07
N ARG A 8 -0.09 47.77 43.73
CA ARG A 8 -0.83 48.22 42.54
C ARG A 8 -0.15 47.67 41.28
N ILE A 9 -0.90 46.92 40.47
CA ILE A 9 -0.44 46.41 39.17
C ILE A 9 -0.49 47.59 38.18
N VAL A 10 0.68 48.14 37.84
CA VAL A 10 0.79 49.34 36.98
C VAL A 10 0.99 49.02 35.50
N GLY A 11 1.04 47.73 35.13
CA GLY A 11 1.10 47.30 33.75
C GLY A 11 0.75 45.82 33.65
N TYR A 12 -0.15 45.48 32.74
CA TYR A 12 -0.43 44.11 32.36
C TYR A 12 -0.09 43.96 30.88
N LYS A 13 0.58 42.87 30.52
CA LYS A 13 0.80 42.48 29.13
C LYS A 13 -0.06 41.25 28.90
N VAL A 14 -1.11 41.40 28.08
CA VAL A 14 -1.90 40.26 27.63
C VAL A 14 -0.99 39.45 26.72
N LEU A 15 -0.63 38.25 27.14
CA LEU A 15 -0.01 37.29 26.24
C LEU A 15 -1.11 36.88 25.26
N GLU A 16 -1.03 37.38 24.03
CA GLU A 16 -1.79 36.81 22.93
C GLU A 16 -1.51 35.30 22.91
N ALA A 17 -2.58 34.51 22.86
CA ALA A 17 -2.50 33.07 22.82
C ALA A 17 -1.49 32.69 21.73
N VAL A 18 -0.40 32.04 22.15
CA VAL A 18 0.55 31.42 21.23
C VAL A 18 -0.31 30.57 20.30
N PRO A 19 -0.27 30.77 18.97
CA PRO A 19 -0.98 29.87 18.09
C PRO A 19 -0.34 28.50 18.34
N GLU A 20 -1.14 27.56 18.84
CA GLU A 20 -0.78 26.14 18.84
C GLU A 20 -0.51 25.71 17.39
N LYS A 21 0.72 25.88 16.94
CA LYS A 21 1.30 25.18 15.78
C LYS A 21 1.98 23.92 16.30
N PRO A 22 2.14 22.85 15.51
CA PRO A 22 1.17 22.08 14.72
C PRO A 22 1.15 20.63 15.27
N ALA A 23 1.23 20.43 16.59
CA ALA A 23 1.40 19.11 17.19
C ALA A 23 0.26 18.14 16.83
N VAL A 24 -0.97 18.66 16.74
CA VAL A 24 -2.15 17.90 16.34
C VAL A 24 -2.10 17.47 14.87
N ALA A 25 -1.48 18.27 14.00
CA ALA A 25 -1.34 17.94 12.58
C ALA A 25 -0.24 16.87 12.35
N GLU A 26 0.88 16.94 13.09
CA GLU A 26 1.91 15.89 13.06
C GLU A 26 1.41 14.57 13.69
N GLU A 27 0.55 14.61 14.71
CA GLU A 27 -0.10 13.39 15.25
C GLU A 27 -1.11 12.79 14.26
N LEU A 28 -1.88 13.63 13.55
CA LEU A 28 -2.79 13.18 12.48
C LEU A 28 -2.02 12.59 11.29
N GLU A 29 -0.87 13.15 10.90
CA GLU A 29 -0.02 12.59 9.85
C GLU A 29 0.67 11.28 10.28
N ARG A 30 1.05 11.13 11.55
CA ARG A 30 1.57 9.85 12.08
C ARG A 30 0.51 8.76 12.23
N ALA A 31 -0.76 9.15 12.33
CA ALA A 31 -1.89 8.23 12.35
C ALA A 31 -2.26 7.71 10.94
N ILE A 32 -1.68 8.26 9.87
CA ILE A 32 -1.86 7.75 8.51
C ILE A 32 -1.15 6.40 8.42
N GLU A 33 -1.93 5.32 8.33
CA GLU A 33 -1.40 3.99 8.11
C GLU A 33 -0.78 3.90 6.71
N SER A 34 0.52 3.60 6.67
CA SER A 34 1.26 3.29 5.47
C SER A 34 1.48 1.78 5.35
N MET A 35 1.54 1.24 4.13
CA MET A 35 1.86 -0.16 3.92
C MET A 35 3.24 -0.52 4.50
N ASN A 36 3.27 -1.45 5.45
CA ASN A 36 4.50 -1.96 6.08
C ASN A 36 4.31 -3.42 6.53
N GLU A 37 5.40 -4.09 6.91
CA GLU A 37 5.42 -5.51 7.31
C GLU A 37 4.52 -5.85 8.51
N ASN A 38 4.12 -4.85 9.31
CA ASN A 38 3.29 -5.03 10.50
C ASN A 38 1.78 -4.87 10.21
N VAL A 39 1.39 -4.47 9.00
CA VAL A 39 -0.02 -4.38 8.60
C VAL A 39 -0.60 -5.79 8.55
N SER A 40 -1.56 -6.07 9.42
CA SER A 40 -2.24 -7.36 9.47
C SER A 40 -3.17 -7.52 8.24
N ARG A 41 -3.37 -8.78 7.82
CA ARG A 41 -4.29 -9.08 6.71
C ARG A 41 -5.72 -8.76 7.14
N PRO A 42 -6.43 -7.82 6.47
CA PRO A 42 -7.84 -7.57 6.74
C PRO A 42 -8.71 -8.78 6.41
N GLU A 43 -9.92 -8.83 6.98
CA GLU A 43 -10.88 -9.91 6.70
C GLU A 43 -11.36 -9.89 5.24
N THR A 44 -11.51 -8.69 4.67
CA THR A 44 -11.96 -8.48 3.29
C THR A 44 -10.89 -7.74 2.49
N LEU A 45 -10.62 -8.26 1.28
CA LEU A 45 -9.73 -7.64 0.32
C LEU A 45 -10.47 -7.50 -1.01
N PRO A 46 -10.74 -6.28 -1.50
CA PRO A 46 -11.26 -6.09 -2.84
C PRO A 46 -10.23 -6.59 -3.86
N GLY A 47 -10.68 -7.44 -4.79
CA GLY A 47 -9.81 -8.03 -5.80
C GLY A 47 -10.41 -8.02 -7.20
N ALA A 48 -9.53 -7.98 -8.20
CA ALA A 48 -9.89 -8.12 -9.61
C ALA A 48 -9.19 -9.32 -10.20
N THR A 49 -9.92 -10.12 -11.01
CA THR A 49 -9.35 -11.27 -11.71
C THR A 49 -9.31 -11.01 -13.21
N TYR A 50 -8.12 -11.09 -13.78
CA TYR A 50 -7.83 -10.88 -15.18
C TYR A 50 -7.56 -12.21 -15.86
N LYS A 51 -8.23 -12.44 -16.99
CA LYS A 51 -8.00 -13.62 -17.83
C LYS A 51 -7.10 -13.25 -18.99
N LEU A 52 -5.89 -13.77 -18.98
CA LEU A 52 -4.90 -13.57 -20.05
C LEU A 52 -4.91 -14.81 -20.96
N LYS A 53 -5.11 -14.57 -22.25
CA LYS A 53 -5.03 -15.60 -23.29
C LYS A 53 -3.94 -15.21 -24.28
N THR A 54 -3.05 -16.14 -24.56
CA THR A 54 -2.00 -16.00 -25.57
C THR A 54 -2.14 -17.14 -26.59
N PRO A 55 -2.08 -16.89 -27.90
CA PRO A 55 -2.07 -17.90 -28.96
C PRO A 55 -0.96 -18.95 -28.85
N LEU A 56 0.13 -18.64 -28.14
CA LEU A 56 1.23 -19.57 -27.88
C LEU A 56 0.90 -20.61 -26.80
N SER A 57 -0.18 -20.42 -26.04
CA SER A 57 -0.59 -21.32 -24.94
C SER A 57 -2.01 -21.81 -25.16
N GLU A 58 -2.21 -23.12 -25.05
CA GLU A 58 -3.53 -23.75 -25.10
C GLU A 58 -4.41 -23.33 -23.91
N HIS A 59 -3.78 -23.05 -22.76
CA HIS A 59 -4.48 -22.71 -21.53
C HIS A 59 -4.31 -21.23 -21.17
N ALA A 60 -5.39 -20.62 -20.67
CA ALA A 60 -5.38 -19.25 -20.18
C ALA A 60 -4.65 -19.15 -18.82
N LEU A 61 -4.08 -17.98 -18.58
CA LEU A 61 -3.60 -17.55 -17.27
C LEU A 61 -4.70 -16.73 -16.59
N TYR A 62 -4.94 -16.98 -15.32
CA TYR A 62 -5.85 -16.20 -14.48
C TYR A 62 -5.02 -15.50 -13.43
N VAL A 63 -5.01 -14.17 -13.46
CA VAL A 63 -4.25 -13.33 -12.54
C VAL A 63 -5.23 -12.58 -11.66
N THR A 64 -5.25 -12.88 -10.37
CA THR A 64 -6.05 -12.17 -9.38
C THR A 64 -5.15 -11.23 -8.60
N ILE A 65 -5.50 -9.95 -8.54
CA ILE A 65 -4.82 -8.95 -7.73
C ILE A 65 -5.80 -8.49 -6.66
N ASN A 66 -5.43 -8.69 -5.41
CA ASN A 66 -6.17 -8.24 -4.23
C ASN A 66 -5.47 -7.04 -3.64
N ASP A 67 -6.24 -6.01 -3.33
CA ASP A 67 -5.74 -4.76 -2.80
C ASP A 67 -6.20 -4.57 -1.36
N ILE A 68 -5.38 -3.86 -0.59
CA ILE A 68 -5.74 -3.33 0.72
C ILE A 68 -6.12 -1.86 0.57
N VAL A 69 -7.16 -1.45 1.30
CA VAL A 69 -7.57 -0.05 1.43
C VAL A 69 -7.07 0.46 2.77
N LEU A 70 -6.10 1.36 2.74
CA LEU A 70 -5.53 2.01 3.91
C LEU A 70 -6.28 3.31 4.18
N ASN A 71 -6.47 3.64 5.46
CA ASN A 71 -7.15 4.85 5.94
C ASN A 71 -8.55 5.09 5.31
N PRO A 72 -9.43 4.07 5.30
CA PRO A 72 -10.73 4.18 4.64
C PRO A 72 -11.58 5.32 5.24
N GLY A 73 -12.24 6.10 4.38
CA GLY A 73 -13.11 7.20 4.81
C GLY A 73 -12.38 8.46 5.31
N THR A 74 -11.06 8.54 5.10
CA THR A 74 -10.26 9.74 5.38
C THR A 74 -9.78 10.41 4.09
N ALA A 75 -9.25 11.64 4.16
CA ALA A 75 -8.64 12.32 3.01
C ALA A 75 -7.38 11.59 2.48
N HIS A 76 -6.85 10.62 3.23
CA HIS A 76 -5.64 9.87 2.92
C HIS A 76 -5.94 8.41 2.55
N GLU A 77 -7.17 8.12 2.13
CA GLU A 77 -7.55 6.80 1.61
C GLU A 77 -6.64 6.41 0.45
N GLN A 78 -5.93 5.29 0.60
CA GLN A 78 -5.03 4.78 -0.42
C GLN A 78 -5.28 3.31 -0.66
N ARG A 79 -5.44 2.94 -1.93
CA ARG A 79 -5.51 1.55 -2.36
C ARG A 79 -4.12 1.09 -2.80
N ARG A 80 -3.64 -0.01 -2.23
CA ARG A 80 -2.34 -0.60 -2.54
C ARG A 80 -2.49 -2.09 -2.82
N PRO A 81 -1.70 -2.66 -3.75
CA PRO A 81 -1.69 -4.10 -3.95
C PRO A 81 -1.20 -4.81 -2.69
N TYR A 82 -1.89 -5.88 -2.32
CA TYR A 82 -1.60 -6.66 -1.10
C TYR A 82 -1.11 -8.08 -1.43
N GLU A 83 -1.82 -8.77 -2.31
CA GLU A 83 -1.47 -10.12 -2.75
C GLU A 83 -1.87 -10.34 -4.21
N ILE A 84 -1.10 -11.18 -4.90
CA ILE A 84 -1.37 -11.62 -6.27
C ILE A 84 -1.52 -13.14 -6.27
N PHE A 85 -2.38 -13.66 -7.13
CA PHE A 85 -2.51 -15.08 -7.44
C PHE A 85 -2.46 -15.30 -8.94
N ILE A 86 -1.61 -16.21 -9.38
CA ILE A 86 -1.53 -16.60 -10.80
C ILE A 86 -1.89 -18.08 -10.88
N ASN A 87 -2.93 -18.40 -11.66
CA ASN A 87 -3.41 -19.77 -11.85
C ASN A 87 -3.51 -20.12 -13.34
N SER A 88 -3.32 -21.39 -13.66
CA SER A 88 -3.48 -21.92 -15.01
C SER A 88 -3.84 -23.40 -14.97
N LYS A 89 -4.43 -23.90 -16.07
CA LYS A 89 -4.52 -25.34 -16.32
C LYS A 89 -3.20 -25.92 -16.83
N ASN A 90 -2.26 -25.09 -17.30
CA ASN A 90 -0.94 -25.54 -17.70
C ASN A 90 -0.09 -25.84 -16.45
N MET A 91 0.40 -27.07 -16.34
CA MET A 91 1.22 -27.52 -15.21
C MET A 91 2.73 -27.41 -15.44
N ASP A 92 3.20 -27.21 -16.68
CA ASP A 92 4.62 -27.27 -17.06
C ASP A 92 5.48 -26.26 -16.30
N HIS A 93 4.92 -25.10 -15.96
CA HIS A 93 5.61 -24.03 -15.24
C HIS A 93 5.00 -23.73 -13.87
N PHE A 94 4.15 -24.62 -13.35
CA PHE A 94 3.39 -24.37 -12.12
C PHE A 94 4.27 -24.03 -10.90
N GLN A 95 5.41 -24.71 -10.74
CA GLN A 95 6.34 -24.44 -9.64
C GLN A 95 6.92 -23.01 -9.70
N TRP A 96 7.29 -22.55 -10.88
CA TRP A 96 7.82 -21.20 -11.10
C TRP A 96 6.74 -20.13 -10.91
N VAL A 97 5.52 -20.39 -11.40
CA VAL A 97 4.37 -19.51 -11.21
C VAL A 97 4.02 -19.37 -9.72
N LEU A 98 4.05 -20.47 -8.96
CA LEU A 98 3.84 -20.43 -7.51
C LEU A 98 4.94 -19.63 -6.78
N ALA A 99 6.20 -19.87 -7.14
CA ALA A 99 7.32 -19.13 -6.55
C ALA A 99 7.19 -17.63 -6.83
N LEU A 100 6.89 -17.24 -8.07
CA LEU A 100 6.69 -15.85 -8.46
C LEU A 100 5.54 -15.21 -7.69
N THR A 101 4.40 -15.89 -7.62
CA THR A 101 3.20 -15.44 -6.90
C THR A 101 3.50 -15.16 -5.42
N ARG A 102 4.28 -16.04 -4.76
CA ARG A 102 4.68 -15.88 -3.35
C ARG A 102 5.64 -14.71 -3.16
N VAL A 103 6.64 -14.57 -4.03
CA VAL A 103 7.64 -13.51 -3.95
C VAL A 103 7.00 -12.14 -4.17
N VAL A 104 6.21 -11.98 -5.23
CA VAL A 104 5.53 -10.71 -5.52
C VAL A 104 4.57 -10.33 -4.39
N SER A 105 3.79 -11.27 -3.87
CA SER A 105 2.91 -11.01 -2.72
C SER A 105 3.67 -10.66 -1.44
N ALA A 106 4.90 -11.17 -1.26
CA ALA A 106 5.74 -10.81 -0.13
C ALA A 106 6.27 -9.37 -0.27
N VAL A 107 6.67 -8.97 -1.48
CA VAL A 107 7.09 -7.59 -1.78
C VAL A 107 5.93 -6.60 -1.56
N PHE A 108 4.72 -6.93 -2.02
CA PHE A 108 3.53 -6.10 -1.77
C PHE A 108 3.26 -5.91 -0.27
N ARG A 109 3.39 -6.97 0.52
CA ARG A 109 3.21 -6.91 1.99
C ARG A 109 4.30 -6.13 2.72
N LYS A 110 5.53 -6.15 2.20
CA LYS A 110 6.63 -5.37 2.77
C LYS A 110 6.38 -3.85 2.67
N GLY A 111 5.58 -3.44 1.70
CA GLY A 111 5.24 -2.04 1.47
C GLY A 111 6.36 -1.28 0.75
N GLY A 112 6.23 0.04 0.72
CA GLY A 112 7.10 0.92 -0.08
C GLY A 112 6.68 1.00 -1.55
N ASP A 113 7.61 1.43 -2.41
CA ASP A 113 7.36 1.53 -3.84
C ASP A 113 7.47 0.14 -4.49
N CYS A 114 6.34 -0.42 -4.92
CA CYS A 114 6.26 -1.69 -5.63
C CYS A 114 6.18 -1.50 -7.16
N THR A 115 6.22 -0.27 -7.68
CA THR A 115 6.11 -0.01 -9.12
C THR A 115 7.31 -0.55 -9.90
N PHE A 116 8.49 -0.62 -9.26
CA PHE A 116 9.67 -1.23 -9.87
C PHE A 116 9.45 -2.67 -10.33
N LEU A 117 8.60 -3.45 -9.64
CA LEU A 117 8.28 -4.82 -10.04
C LEU A 117 7.69 -4.88 -11.45
N VAL A 118 6.92 -3.87 -11.84
CA VAL A 118 6.35 -3.80 -13.19
C VAL A 118 7.46 -3.63 -14.22
N GLU A 119 8.46 -2.80 -13.92
CA GLU A 119 9.60 -2.58 -14.81
C GLU A 119 10.50 -3.81 -14.89
N GLU A 120 10.77 -4.49 -13.77
CA GLU A 120 11.53 -5.74 -13.75
C GLU A 120 10.81 -6.86 -14.52
N LEU A 121 9.49 -6.99 -14.37
CA LEU A 121 8.71 -8.01 -15.09
C LEU A 121 8.61 -7.73 -16.58
N LYS A 122 8.57 -6.46 -17.01
CA LYS A 122 8.63 -6.08 -18.43
C LYS A 122 9.98 -6.42 -19.07
N ALA A 123 11.07 -6.41 -18.30
CA ALA A 123 12.40 -6.77 -18.78
C ALA A 123 12.58 -8.29 -19.00
N VAL A 124 11.64 -9.11 -18.53
CA VAL A 124 11.67 -10.58 -18.75
C VAL A 124 11.26 -10.88 -20.18
N LEU A 125 12.20 -11.41 -20.96
CA LEU A 125 11.99 -11.78 -22.36
C LEU A 125 11.65 -13.26 -22.48
N ASP A 126 10.67 -13.57 -23.34
CA ASP A 126 10.44 -14.93 -23.82
C ASP A 126 11.49 -15.25 -24.90
N PRO A 127 12.28 -16.33 -24.76
CA PRO A 127 13.25 -16.76 -25.77
C PRO A 127 12.64 -16.98 -27.17
N LYS A 128 11.32 -17.21 -27.26
CA LYS A 128 10.59 -17.38 -28.52
C LYS A 128 10.10 -16.06 -29.13
N GLY A 129 10.48 -14.91 -28.56
CA GLY A 129 10.16 -13.58 -29.09
C GLY A 129 8.84 -12.99 -28.56
N GLY A 130 8.18 -13.66 -27.61
CA GLY A 130 6.95 -13.18 -26.98
C GLY A 130 5.73 -13.19 -27.90
N TYR A 131 4.61 -12.67 -27.39
CA TYR A 131 3.32 -12.68 -28.09
C TYR A 131 2.87 -11.30 -28.60
N PHE A 132 3.12 -10.23 -27.84
CA PHE A 132 2.76 -8.87 -28.25
C PHE A 132 3.90 -8.30 -29.11
N LYS A 133 3.67 -8.22 -30.42
CA LYS A 133 4.45 -7.36 -31.32
C LYS A 133 3.89 -5.94 -31.30
#